data_AF-A0A226DDV0-F1
#
_entry.id   AF-A0A226DDV0-F1
#
_cell.length_a   1.000
_cell.length_b   1.000
_cell.length_c   1.000
_cell.angle_alpha   90.00
_cell.angle_beta   90.00
_cell.angle_gamma   90.00
#
_symmetry.space_group_name_H-M   'P 1'
#
loop_
_entity.id
_entity.type
_entity.pdbx_description
1 polymer ?
#
loop_
_entity_poly.entity_id
_entity_poly.type
_entity_poly.pdbx_seq_one_letter_code
_entity_poly.pdbx_strand_id
1 'polypeptide(L)'
;MDHLLVEWVSEPKTYSVVRSEDIVDGTKRLNCVGLIGSETEISWGKKVYLGRVHEVGQDKRILIQNADKLAALALLEEESTATNQLTLKVAVRSKKRKKQHTEATKVLQIDKILASQNLDQPQGNEEDNNENNPVSAPAEPSLDTDIDAQIDYKEKFLALKIKYRELRRKHKTLVRSVAETNEVELYPSSGVTLSAAELASIKLMSNQPTVRARNLFRRLFTLDELRTHSLLGKRCNANRNAIPLPAIDPNRCNAVIGYILKEEGVDGLPANDLSSADAKLFLKKKRTLKREITKSLSDFLREETRKPIV
;
A
#
# COMPACT_ATOMS: atom_id res chain seq x y z
N MET A 1 11.56 -30.20 19.51
CA MET A 1 11.34 -30.12 18.05
C MET A 1 12.27 -29.06 17.52
N ASP A 2 13.17 -29.44 16.63
CA ASP A 2 14.22 -28.54 16.15
C ASP A 2 13.67 -27.60 15.06
N HIS A 3 14.13 -26.37 15.10
CA HIS A 3 13.81 -25.32 14.16
C HIS A 3 15.06 -24.97 13.35
N LEU A 4 14.84 -24.56 12.10
CA LEU A 4 15.86 -24.27 11.11
C LEU A 4 15.75 -22.80 10.72
N LEU A 5 16.84 -22.06 10.79
CA LEU A 5 16.98 -20.76 10.15
C LEU A 5 17.42 -20.97 8.70
N VAL A 6 16.61 -20.51 7.76
CA VAL A 6 16.77 -20.77 6.33
C VAL A 6 16.81 -19.46 5.57
N GLU A 7 17.77 -19.34 4.66
CA GLU A 7 17.80 -18.32 3.61
C GLU A 7 17.24 -18.90 2.30
N TRP A 8 16.26 -18.24 1.70
CA TRP A 8 15.65 -18.74 0.46
C TRP A 8 16.51 -18.43 -0.77
N VAL A 9 16.77 -19.44 -1.60
CA VAL A 9 17.59 -19.27 -2.82
C VAL A 9 16.84 -18.48 -3.91
N SER A 10 15.51 -18.59 -3.98
CA SER A 10 14.69 -17.85 -4.94
C SER A 10 14.61 -16.35 -4.64
N GLU A 11 14.73 -15.99 -3.36
CA GLU A 11 14.72 -14.61 -2.86
C GLU A 11 15.90 -14.46 -1.88
N PRO A 12 17.14 -14.33 -2.39
CA PRO A 12 18.33 -14.27 -1.54
C PRO A 12 18.23 -13.14 -0.53
N LYS A 13 18.80 -13.32 0.67
CA LYS A 13 18.68 -12.41 1.82
C LYS A 13 17.28 -12.33 2.46
N THR A 14 16.38 -13.24 2.13
CA THR A 14 15.16 -13.46 2.92
C THR A 14 15.35 -14.64 3.86
N TYR A 15 15.31 -14.36 5.16
CA TYR A 15 15.52 -15.35 6.20
C TYR A 15 14.19 -15.75 6.84
N SER A 16 14.01 -17.03 7.12
CA SER A 16 12.81 -17.55 7.77
C SER A 16 13.14 -18.69 8.72
N VAL A 17 12.29 -18.89 9.72
CA VAL A 17 12.43 -19.99 10.68
C VAL A 17 11.38 -21.05 10.39
N VAL A 18 11.84 -22.24 10.01
CA VAL A 18 11.03 -23.38 9.57
C VAL A 18 11.18 -24.56 10.55
N ARG A 19 10.23 -25.48 10.61
CA ARG A 19 10.38 -26.70 11.43
C ARG A 19 11.21 -27.74 10.69
N SER A 20 11.92 -28.59 11.42
CA SER A 20 12.66 -29.71 10.83
C SER A 20 11.79 -30.68 10.03
N GLU A 21 10.50 -30.81 10.39
CA GLU A 21 9.52 -31.65 9.71
C GLU A 21 9.20 -31.20 8.28
N ASP A 22 9.41 -29.91 7.99
CA ASP A 22 9.05 -29.30 6.71
C ASP A 22 10.10 -29.58 5.61
N ILE A 23 11.28 -30.15 5.95
CA ILE A 23 12.28 -30.60 4.96
C ILE A 23 11.65 -31.72 4.12
N VAL A 24 11.77 -31.71 2.79
CA VAL A 24 11.13 -32.75 1.95
C VAL A 24 11.83 -34.11 2.07
N ASP A 25 13.16 -34.11 2.22
CA ASP A 25 13.98 -35.31 2.35
C ASP A 25 13.96 -35.88 3.78
N GLY A 26 13.30 -37.03 3.94
CA GLY A 26 13.13 -37.71 5.23
C GLY A 26 14.44 -38.15 5.89
N THR A 27 15.51 -38.39 5.12
CA THR A 27 16.82 -38.75 5.69
C THR A 27 17.52 -37.55 6.31
N LYS A 28 17.34 -36.38 5.71
CA LYS A 28 17.86 -35.09 6.18
C LYS A 28 17.11 -34.57 7.40
N ARG A 29 15.82 -34.91 7.56
CA ARG A 29 15.02 -34.59 8.77
C ARG A 29 15.65 -35.13 10.06
N LEU A 30 16.27 -36.30 9.99
CA LEU A 30 16.82 -37.00 11.16
C LEU A 30 18.19 -36.45 11.59
N ASN A 31 18.89 -35.71 10.71
CA ASN A 31 20.21 -35.13 11.00
C ASN A 31 20.25 -33.65 10.59
N CYS A 32 19.45 -32.83 11.28
CA CYS A 32 19.30 -31.41 10.98
C CYS A 32 20.61 -30.62 11.18
N VAL A 33 21.43 -30.99 12.16
CA VAL A 33 22.69 -30.28 12.49
C VAL A 33 23.71 -30.40 11.35
N GLY A 34 23.73 -31.52 10.62
CA GLY A 34 24.58 -31.71 9.45
C GLY A 34 24.17 -30.92 8.21
N LEU A 35 23.02 -30.22 8.24
CA LEU A 35 22.50 -29.46 7.10
C LEU A 35 22.97 -28.00 7.09
N ILE A 36 23.63 -27.53 8.15
CA ILE A 36 24.13 -26.16 8.25
C ILE A 36 25.08 -25.87 7.07
N GLY A 37 24.79 -24.82 6.32
CA GLY A 37 25.50 -24.41 5.10
C GLY A 37 25.04 -25.10 3.82
N SER A 38 24.23 -26.16 3.90
CA SER A 38 23.74 -26.91 2.73
C SER A 38 22.40 -26.39 2.22
N GLU A 39 22.17 -26.57 0.92
CA GLU A 39 20.90 -26.25 0.26
C GLU A 39 19.96 -27.45 0.33
N THR A 40 18.74 -27.22 0.82
CA THR A 40 17.74 -28.26 1.04
C THR A 40 16.37 -27.82 0.52
N GLU A 41 15.60 -28.79 0.05
CA GLU A 41 14.22 -28.57 -0.37
C GLU A 41 13.30 -28.57 0.85
N ILE A 42 12.56 -27.48 1.00
CA ILE A 42 11.71 -27.21 2.16
C ILE A 42 10.30 -26.95 1.66
N SER A 43 9.36 -27.67 2.24
CA SER A 43 7.93 -27.48 2.01
C SER A 43 7.43 -26.26 2.79
N TRP A 44 6.82 -25.31 2.08
CA TRP A 44 6.21 -24.12 2.67
C TRP A 44 4.78 -24.00 2.15
N GLY A 45 3.81 -24.33 3.01
CA GLY A 45 2.41 -24.44 2.61
C GLY A 45 2.17 -25.58 1.63
N LYS A 46 1.80 -25.27 0.37
CA LYS A 46 1.54 -26.27 -0.69
C LYS A 46 2.67 -26.37 -1.73
N LYS A 47 3.77 -25.65 -1.52
CA LYS A 47 4.87 -25.52 -2.50
C LYS A 47 6.19 -25.90 -1.86
N VAL A 48 7.14 -26.31 -2.70
CA VAL A 48 8.51 -26.66 -2.29
C VAL A 48 9.45 -25.58 -2.78
N TYR A 49 10.35 -25.16 -1.91
CA TYR A 49 11.32 -24.10 -2.16
C TYR A 49 12.71 -24.57 -1.76
N LEU A 50 13.73 -24.10 -2.47
CA LEU A 50 15.12 -24.38 -2.13
C LEU A 50 15.62 -23.32 -1.14
N GLY A 51 16.15 -23.76 0.00
CA GLY A 51 16.67 -22.89 1.03
C GLY A 51 18.00 -23.38 1.58
N ARG A 52 18.91 -22.45 1.87
CA ARG A 52 20.17 -22.73 2.57
C ARG A 52 19.95 -22.64 4.07
N VAL A 53 20.31 -23.69 4.80
CA VAL A 53 20.19 -23.70 6.27
C VAL A 53 21.38 -22.96 6.87
N HIS A 54 21.13 -21.98 7.73
CA HIS A 54 22.16 -21.19 8.43
C HIS A 54 22.37 -21.65 9.87
N GLU A 55 21.30 -21.99 10.58
CA GLU A 55 21.37 -22.36 12.00
C GLU A 55 20.26 -23.36 12.34
N VAL A 56 20.53 -24.27 13.28
CA VAL A 56 19.56 -25.21 13.82
C VAL A 56 19.50 -25.05 15.33
N GLY A 57 18.30 -24.92 15.89
CA GLY A 57 18.12 -24.74 17.33
C GLY A 57 16.75 -25.17 17.81
N GLN A 58 16.65 -25.47 19.10
CA GLN A 58 15.38 -25.86 19.73
C GLN A 58 14.48 -24.63 19.98
N ASP A 59 15.10 -23.49 20.31
CA ASP A 59 14.40 -22.26 20.64
C ASP A 59 14.11 -21.40 19.42
N LYS A 60 12.86 -21.46 18.97
CA LYS A 60 12.35 -20.63 17.86
C LYS A 60 12.60 -19.13 18.06
N ARG A 61 12.53 -18.63 19.31
CA ARG A 61 12.69 -17.19 19.60
C ARG A 61 14.11 -16.70 19.33
N ILE A 62 15.11 -17.52 19.63
CA ILE A 62 16.53 -17.19 19.41
C ILE A 62 16.83 -17.16 17.91
N LEU A 63 16.32 -18.15 17.17
CA LEU A 63 16.48 -18.22 15.71
C LEU A 63 15.80 -17.06 14.98
N ILE A 64 14.65 -16.57 15.47
CA ILE A 64 14.00 -15.38 14.91
C ILE A 64 14.88 -14.13 15.12
N GLN A 65 15.42 -13.94 16.33
CA GLN A 65 16.32 -12.81 16.59
C GLN A 65 17.58 -12.87 15.72
N ASN A 66 18.10 -14.07 15.46
CA ASN A 66 19.25 -14.26 14.56
C ASN A 66 18.86 -14.01 13.10
N ALA A 67 17.66 -14.41 12.66
CA ALA A 67 17.12 -14.07 11.34
C ALA A 67 17.04 -12.56 11.13
N ASP A 68 16.51 -11.83 12.12
CA ASP A 68 16.38 -10.37 12.07
C ASP A 68 17.74 -9.69 12.02
N LYS A 69 18.73 -10.19 12.79
CA LYS A 69 20.12 -9.71 12.73
C LYS A 69 20.75 -9.93 11.35
N LEU A 70 20.58 -11.12 10.75
CA LEU A 70 21.11 -11.41 9.41
C LEU A 70 20.43 -10.55 8.34
N ALA A 71 19.12 -10.35 8.44
CA ALA A 71 18.38 -9.45 7.55
C ALA A 71 18.88 -8.00 7.66
N ALA A 72 19.12 -7.51 8.89
CA ALA A 72 19.67 -6.18 9.13
C ALA A 72 21.09 -6.01 8.57
N LEU A 73 21.96 -7.00 8.75
CA LEU A 73 23.31 -6.99 8.17
C LEU A 73 23.28 -7.00 6.64
N ALA A 74 22.41 -7.81 6.04
CA ALA A 74 22.26 -7.89 4.59
C ALA A 74 21.78 -6.56 3.96
N LEU A 75 20.96 -5.78 4.68
CA LEU A 75 20.54 -4.43 4.27
C LEU A 75 21.69 -3.42 4.36
N LEU A 76 22.48 -3.46 5.44
CA LEU A 76 23.65 -2.58 5.61
C LEU A 76 24.73 -2.85 4.52
N GLU A 77 24.90 -4.11 4.11
CA GLU A 77 25.77 -4.48 2.99
C GLU A 77 25.27 -3.94 1.63
N GLU A 78 23.95 -3.87 1.41
CA GLU A 78 23.39 -3.26 0.20
C GLU A 78 23.62 -1.75 0.14
N GLU A 79 23.52 -1.06 1.28
CA GLU A 79 23.77 0.38 1.37
C GLU A 79 25.25 0.73 1.17
N SER A 80 26.16 -0.10 1.70
CA SER A 80 27.61 0.08 1.56
C SER A 80 28.15 -0.34 0.18
N THR A 81 27.51 -1.28 -0.51
CA THR A 81 27.83 -1.59 -1.93
C THR A 81 27.24 -0.56 -2.89
N ALA A 82 26.12 0.08 -2.56
CA ALA A 82 25.54 1.16 -3.37
C ALA A 82 26.37 2.46 -3.34
N THR A 83 27.03 2.75 -2.22
CA THR A 83 27.89 3.94 -2.06
C THR A 83 29.24 3.79 -2.78
N ASN A 84 29.79 2.57 -2.85
CA ASN A 84 31.05 2.31 -3.57
C ASN A 84 30.91 2.23 -5.11
N GLN A 85 29.70 2.16 -5.67
CA GLN A 85 29.48 2.15 -7.14
C GLN A 85 29.33 3.55 -7.76
N LEU A 86 29.31 4.63 -6.97
CA LEU A 86 29.09 5.99 -7.46
C LEU A 86 30.33 6.68 -8.07
N THR A 87 31.50 6.04 -8.09
CA THR A 87 32.73 6.65 -8.64
C THR A 87 33.28 6.02 -9.92
N LEU A 88 32.74 4.92 -10.44
CA LEU A 88 33.22 4.34 -11.70
C LEU A 88 32.10 3.65 -12.49
N LYS A 89 31.50 4.36 -13.47
CA LYS A 89 31.54 4.00 -14.91
C LYS A 89 30.52 4.76 -15.77
N VAL A 90 31.08 5.25 -16.87
CA VAL A 90 30.46 5.85 -18.04
C VAL A 90 29.57 4.84 -18.80
N ALA A 91 28.43 5.36 -19.27
CA ALA A 91 27.55 4.94 -20.37
C ALA A 91 27.52 3.45 -20.78
N VAL A 92 26.40 2.76 -20.46
CA VAL A 92 25.72 1.82 -21.39
C VAL A 92 24.20 1.86 -21.12
N ARG A 93 23.41 1.99 -22.18
CA ARG A 93 21.93 1.90 -22.17
C ARG A 93 21.45 0.60 -21.51
N SER A 94 20.54 0.67 -20.55
CA SER A 94 19.85 -0.52 -20.02
C SER A 94 18.33 -0.33 -19.91
N LYS A 95 17.63 -1.44 -20.16
CA LYS A 95 16.18 -1.56 -20.32
C LYS A 95 15.44 -1.36 -18.99
N LYS A 96 14.25 -0.77 -19.11
CA LYS A 96 13.25 -0.44 -18.09
C LYS A 96 12.99 -1.60 -17.10
N ARG A 97 13.48 -1.50 -15.86
CA ARG A 97 13.04 -2.34 -14.72
C ARG A 97 11.87 -1.66 -14.00
N LYS A 98 10.81 -2.43 -13.73
CA LYS A 98 9.66 -2.01 -12.89
C LYS A 98 10.15 -1.78 -11.46
N LYS A 99 9.96 -0.58 -10.93
CA LYS A 99 10.08 -0.32 -9.48
C LYS A 99 8.94 -1.05 -8.77
N GLN A 100 9.27 -2.06 -7.98
CA GLN A 100 8.37 -2.60 -6.97
C GLN A 100 8.38 -1.63 -5.79
N HIS A 101 7.21 -1.14 -5.40
CA HIS A 101 7.03 -0.31 -4.21
C HIS A 101 6.89 -1.27 -3.02
N THR A 102 7.88 -1.31 -2.13
CA THR A 102 7.88 -2.16 -0.93
C THR A 102 7.08 -1.51 0.20
N GLU A 103 6.48 -2.35 1.04
CA GLU A 103 5.58 -2.01 2.16
C GLU A 103 6.19 -1.01 3.16
N ALA A 104 7.52 -1.04 3.32
CA ALA A 104 8.29 -0.11 4.14
C ALA A 104 8.09 1.37 3.75
N THR A 105 7.91 1.65 2.46
CA THR A 105 7.68 3.03 1.98
C THR A 105 6.33 3.58 2.41
N LYS A 106 5.32 2.71 2.62
CA LYS A 106 3.99 3.09 3.12
C LYS A 106 4.02 3.36 4.62
N VAL A 107 4.77 2.56 5.39
CA VAL A 107 4.91 2.75 6.85
C VAL A 107 5.59 4.08 7.17
N LEU A 108 6.70 4.39 6.49
CA LEU A 108 7.40 5.68 6.66
C LEU A 108 6.55 6.90 6.27
N GLN A 109 5.64 6.76 5.30
CA GLN A 109 4.69 7.81 4.96
C GLN A 109 3.62 8.01 6.04
N ILE A 110 3.18 6.94 6.71
CA ILE A 110 2.18 7.02 7.78
C ILE A 110 2.77 7.69 9.03
N ASP A 111 3.99 7.32 9.42
CA ASP A 111 4.65 7.92 10.59
C ASP A 111 4.90 9.42 10.39
N LYS A 112 5.24 9.82 9.17
CA LYS A 112 5.41 11.24 8.81
C LYS A 112 4.10 12.04 8.89
N ILE A 113 2.96 11.42 8.58
CA ILE A 113 1.64 12.07 8.67
C ILE A 113 1.15 12.16 10.12
N LEU A 114 1.44 11.15 10.95
CA LEU A 114 1.12 11.17 12.38
C LEU A 114 1.95 12.23 13.14
N ALA A 115 3.22 12.40 12.77
CA ALA A 115 4.06 13.46 13.32
C ALA A 115 3.54 14.86 12.96
N SER A 116 2.97 15.05 11.76
CA SER A 116 2.46 16.36 11.34
C SER A 116 1.09 16.73 11.94
N GLN A 117 0.36 15.80 12.55
CA GLN A 117 -0.96 16.05 13.14
C GLN A 117 -0.92 16.37 14.64
N ASN A 118 0.23 16.17 15.31
CA ASN A 118 0.39 16.46 16.74
C ASN A 118 0.90 17.88 17.04
N LEU A 119 0.91 18.80 16.04
CA LEU A 119 1.44 20.15 16.22
C LEU A 119 0.40 21.20 16.67
N ASP A 120 -0.90 20.87 16.69
CA ASP A 120 -1.94 21.78 17.17
C ASP A 120 -2.46 21.35 18.55
N GLN A 121 -1.71 21.69 19.59
CA GLN A 121 -2.29 21.89 20.93
C GLN A 121 -2.13 23.36 21.34
N PRO A 122 -3.18 23.99 21.88
CA PRO A 122 -3.13 25.39 22.27
C PRO A 122 -2.26 25.57 23.51
N GLN A 123 -1.35 26.54 23.45
CA GLN A 123 -0.56 26.99 24.58
C GLN A 123 -1.48 27.56 25.67
N GLY A 124 -1.47 26.91 26.84
CA GLY A 124 -1.95 27.49 28.09
C GLY A 124 -0.74 28.09 28.82
N ASN A 125 -0.84 29.38 29.12
CA ASN A 125 0.08 30.14 29.96
C ASN A 125 0.16 29.54 31.37
N GLU A 126 1.36 29.41 31.93
CA GLU A 126 1.65 29.76 33.33
C GLU A 126 3.07 30.33 33.44
N GLU A 127 3.17 31.42 34.18
CA GLU A 127 4.34 32.29 34.40
C GLU A 127 5.23 31.77 35.54
N ASP A 128 6.53 32.12 35.44
CA ASP A 128 7.52 32.42 36.48
C ASP A 128 7.39 31.84 37.91
N ASN A 129 8.42 31.09 38.35
CA ASN A 129 9.43 31.61 39.30
C ASN A 129 10.51 30.58 39.70
N ASN A 130 11.74 30.89 39.30
CA ASN A 130 13.00 31.02 40.06
C ASN A 130 13.61 29.91 40.98
N GLU A 131 14.89 29.63 40.68
CA GLU A 131 16.07 29.37 41.55
C GLU A 131 16.10 28.23 42.60
N ASN A 132 16.87 27.16 42.32
CA ASN A 132 18.22 26.95 42.88
C ASN A 132 18.75 25.50 42.65
N ASN A 133 19.99 25.42 42.18
CA ASN A 133 20.89 24.25 42.27
C ASN A 133 21.79 24.46 43.54
N PRO A 134 22.65 23.54 44.06
CA PRO A 134 23.11 22.26 43.50
C PRO A 134 23.49 21.12 44.50
N VAL A 135 24.00 19.98 43.96
CA VAL A 135 24.93 18.97 44.54
C VAL A 135 24.43 17.97 45.61
N SER A 136 24.38 16.67 45.26
CA SER A 136 25.22 15.60 45.85
C SER A 136 24.87 14.20 45.32
N ALA A 137 25.89 13.34 45.28
CA ALA A 137 25.96 12.07 44.56
C ALA A 137 25.39 10.85 45.35
N PRO A 138 25.57 9.61 44.88
CA PRO A 138 24.53 8.60 44.72
C PRO A 138 24.27 7.79 46.00
N ALA A 139 23.03 7.74 46.47
CA ALA A 139 22.61 6.75 47.45
C ALA A 139 21.97 5.56 46.72
N GLU A 140 22.58 4.40 46.92
CA GLU A 140 22.17 3.08 46.47
C GLU A 140 20.65 2.85 46.68
N PRO A 141 19.90 2.31 45.70
CA PRO A 141 18.61 1.73 46.00
C PRO A 141 18.85 0.35 46.62
N SER A 142 18.88 0.34 47.95
CA SER A 142 18.63 -0.82 48.78
C SER A 142 17.37 -1.55 48.29
N LEU A 143 17.50 -2.86 48.09
CA LEU A 143 16.41 -3.82 48.04
C LEU A 143 15.45 -3.56 49.22
N ASP A 144 14.20 -3.19 48.90
CA ASP A 144 13.00 -3.77 49.49
C ASP A 144 11.79 -2.98 49.02
N THR A 145 11.06 -3.57 48.08
CA THR A 145 9.61 -3.76 48.22
C THR A 145 9.17 -4.63 47.05
N ASP A 146 8.76 -5.84 47.41
CA ASP A 146 7.75 -6.59 46.67
C ASP A 146 6.53 -5.67 46.45
N ILE A 147 6.56 -4.89 45.36
CA ILE A 147 5.34 -4.39 44.75
C ILE A 147 5.04 -5.41 43.67
N ASP A 148 4.28 -6.41 44.11
CA ASP A 148 3.41 -7.25 43.32
C ASP A 148 2.44 -6.33 42.54
N ALA A 149 2.98 -5.56 41.59
CA ALA A 149 2.23 -5.01 40.47
C ALA A 149 1.99 -6.19 39.53
N GLN A 150 1.22 -7.15 40.03
CA GLN A 150 0.40 -8.03 39.24
C GLN A 150 -0.57 -7.09 38.52
N ILE A 151 -0.06 -6.43 37.47
CA ILE A 151 -0.84 -5.62 36.53
C ILE A 151 -2.02 -6.51 36.20
N ASP A 152 -3.21 -6.10 36.63
CA ASP A 152 -4.41 -6.89 36.38
C ASP A 152 -4.69 -6.82 34.87
N TYR A 153 -4.00 -7.69 34.13
CA TYR A 153 -4.07 -7.80 32.68
C TYR A 153 -5.51 -8.08 32.24
N LYS A 154 -6.33 -8.65 33.13
CA LYS A 154 -7.75 -8.93 32.92
C LYS A 154 -8.54 -7.63 32.91
N GLU A 155 -8.32 -6.73 33.87
CA GLU A 155 -8.92 -5.40 33.90
C GLU A 155 -8.47 -4.54 32.71
N LYS A 156 -7.16 -4.54 32.40
CA LYS A 156 -6.63 -3.81 31.23
C LYS A 156 -7.23 -4.30 29.92
N PHE A 157 -7.40 -5.62 29.78
CA PHE A 157 -8.05 -6.23 28.61
C PHE A 157 -9.54 -5.87 28.53
N LEU A 158 -10.25 -5.87 29.66
CA LEU A 158 -11.65 -5.46 29.73
C LEU A 158 -11.83 -3.99 29.35
N ALA A 159 -11.01 -3.10 29.90
CA ALA A 159 -10.99 -1.68 29.56
C ALA A 159 -10.70 -1.46 28.06
N LEU A 160 -9.72 -2.18 27.51
CA LEU A 160 -9.40 -2.12 26.08
C LEU A 160 -10.56 -2.62 25.21
N LYS A 161 -11.24 -3.70 25.60
CA LYS A 161 -12.39 -4.25 24.89
C LYS A 161 -13.58 -3.30 24.90
N ILE A 162 -13.82 -2.60 26.02
CA ILE A 162 -14.85 -1.55 26.12
C ILE A 162 -14.48 -0.38 25.20
N LYS A 163 -13.25 0.12 25.29
CA LYS A 163 -12.74 1.20 24.43
C LYS A 163 -12.86 0.86 22.94
N TYR A 164 -12.53 -0.36 22.54
CA TYR A 164 -12.69 -0.82 21.16
C TYR A 164 -14.16 -0.85 20.72
N ARG A 165 -15.07 -1.33 21.57
CA ARG A 165 -16.51 -1.33 21.29
C ARG A 165 -17.05 0.09 21.13
N GLU A 166 -16.65 1.01 21.99
CA GLU A 166 -17.04 2.42 21.91
C GLU A 166 -16.48 3.09 20.66
N LEU A 167 -15.20 2.85 20.34
CA LEU A 167 -14.58 3.36 19.13
C LEU A 167 -15.31 2.84 17.88
N ARG A 168 -15.68 1.55 17.85
CA ARG A 168 -16.46 0.96 16.77
C ARG A 168 -17.85 1.59 16.65
N ARG A 169 -18.51 1.89 17.77
CA ARG A 169 -19.79 2.62 17.76
C ARG A 169 -19.60 4.03 17.21
N LYS A 170 -18.65 4.81 17.75
CA LYS A 170 -18.32 6.17 17.30
C LYS A 170 -18.01 6.21 15.80
N HIS A 171 -17.20 5.27 15.31
CA HIS A 171 -16.92 5.12 13.88
C HIS A 171 -18.20 4.85 13.09
N LYS A 172 -19.08 3.95 13.55
CA LYS A 172 -20.36 3.69 12.89
C LYS A 172 -21.27 4.93 12.87
N THR A 173 -21.33 5.70 13.95
CA THR A 173 -22.10 6.95 14.01
C THR A 173 -21.51 8.00 13.07
N LEU A 174 -20.19 8.17 13.08
CA LEU A 174 -19.48 9.12 12.23
C LEU A 174 -19.64 8.79 10.74
N VAL A 175 -19.54 7.51 10.38
CA VAL A 175 -19.79 7.06 9.00
C VAL A 175 -21.22 7.37 8.57
N ARG A 176 -22.21 7.22 9.47
CA ARG A 176 -23.61 7.55 9.17
C ARG A 176 -23.82 9.06 9.03
N SER A 177 -23.26 9.87 9.92
CA SER A 177 -23.41 11.34 9.84
C SER A 177 -22.72 11.94 8.63
N VAL A 178 -21.58 11.39 8.19
CA VAL A 178 -20.87 11.84 6.98
C VAL A 178 -21.60 11.42 5.69
N ALA A 179 -22.38 10.33 5.74
CA ALA A 179 -23.15 9.85 4.58
C ALA A 179 -24.33 10.77 4.23
N GLU A 180 -24.85 11.57 5.17
CA GLU A 180 -26.08 12.35 4.98
C GLU A 180 -25.87 13.74 4.34
N THR A 181 -24.65 14.30 4.29
CA THR A 181 -24.48 15.75 4.00
C THR A 181 -23.47 16.14 2.92
N ASN A 182 -22.71 15.22 2.32
CA ASN A 182 -21.54 15.59 1.53
C ASN A 182 -21.53 14.99 0.11
N GLU A 183 -22.61 15.15 -0.65
CA GLU A 183 -22.56 14.90 -2.10
C GLU A 183 -21.96 16.09 -2.83
N VAL A 184 -20.98 15.81 -3.69
CA VAL A 184 -20.27 16.79 -4.52
C VAL A 184 -20.43 16.40 -5.97
N GLU A 185 -20.69 17.39 -6.82
CA GLU A 185 -20.74 17.18 -8.26
C GLU A 185 -19.35 16.84 -8.81
N LEU A 186 -19.25 15.71 -9.52
CA LEU A 186 -17.99 15.18 -10.05
C LEU A 186 -17.37 16.11 -11.09
N TYR A 187 -18.19 16.67 -11.98
CA TYR A 187 -17.77 17.62 -12.99
C TYR A 187 -18.83 18.70 -13.15
N PRO A 188 -18.46 19.99 -13.36
CA PRO A 188 -19.43 21.08 -13.38
C PRO A 188 -20.55 20.85 -14.39
N SER A 189 -21.80 21.07 -13.96
CA SER A 189 -23.00 20.97 -14.80
C SER A 189 -23.23 19.59 -15.42
N SER A 190 -22.66 18.54 -14.84
CA SER A 190 -22.86 17.15 -15.27
C SER A 190 -24.06 16.50 -14.59
N GLY A 191 -24.51 17.00 -13.44
CA GLY A 191 -25.53 16.39 -12.59
C GLY A 191 -25.11 15.07 -11.94
N VAL A 192 -23.84 14.68 -12.08
CA VAL A 192 -23.30 13.43 -11.54
C VAL A 192 -22.67 13.71 -10.18
N THR A 193 -23.31 13.27 -9.10
CA THR A 193 -22.83 13.48 -7.74
C THR A 193 -22.13 12.26 -7.16
N LEU A 194 -21.22 12.50 -6.23
CA LEU A 194 -20.47 11.49 -5.48
C LEU A 194 -20.18 12.00 -4.08
N SER A 195 -20.11 11.11 -3.08
CA SER A 195 -19.72 11.53 -1.74
C SER A 195 -18.30 12.12 -1.76
N ALA A 196 -18.09 13.26 -1.09
CA ALA A 196 -16.79 13.91 -0.98
C ALA A 196 -15.73 12.96 -0.39
N ALA A 197 -16.11 12.13 0.58
CA ALA A 197 -15.23 11.15 1.20
C ALA A 197 -14.84 10.04 0.20
N GLU A 198 -15.79 9.57 -0.59
CA GLU A 198 -15.53 8.58 -1.64
C GLU A 198 -14.63 9.14 -2.74
N LEU A 199 -14.89 10.36 -3.20
CA LEU A 199 -14.05 11.04 -4.17
C LEU A 199 -12.62 11.24 -3.66
N ALA A 200 -12.46 11.68 -2.40
CA ALA A 200 -11.17 11.85 -1.76
C ALA A 200 -10.41 10.52 -1.61
N SER A 201 -11.09 9.45 -1.18
CA SER A 201 -10.47 8.12 -1.06
C SER A 201 -10.05 7.55 -2.42
N ILE A 202 -10.90 7.68 -3.45
CA ILE A 202 -10.55 7.27 -4.82
C ILE A 202 -9.33 8.04 -5.29
N LYS A 203 -9.28 9.36 -5.06
CA LYS A 203 -8.14 10.21 -5.43
C LYS A 203 -6.86 9.76 -4.73
N LEU A 204 -6.91 9.49 -3.43
CA LEU A 204 -5.76 9.04 -2.64
C LEU A 204 -5.24 7.66 -3.09
N MET A 205 -6.15 6.75 -3.45
CA MET A 205 -5.81 5.38 -3.87
C MET A 205 -5.42 5.27 -5.35
N SER A 206 -5.57 6.34 -6.14
CA SER A 206 -5.31 6.32 -7.58
C SER A 206 -4.20 7.30 -7.99
N ASN A 207 -3.01 6.73 -8.15
CA ASN A 207 -1.81 7.47 -8.56
C ASN A 207 -1.76 7.77 -10.07
N GLN A 208 -2.65 7.16 -10.86
CA GLN A 208 -2.69 7.30 -12.32
C GLN A 208 -4.09 7.72 -12.79
N PRO A 209 -4.19 8.62 -13.79
CA PRO A 209 -5.47 9.06 -14.37
C PRO A 209 -6.34 7.89 -14.83
N THR A 210 -5.74 6.90 -15.47
CA THR A 210 -6.43 5.71 -15.99
C THR A 210 -6.98 4.82 -14.88
N VAL A 211 -6.23 4.65 -13.79
CA VAL A 211 -6.69 3.89 -12.61
C VAL A 211 -7.81 4.64 -11.89
N ARG A 212 -7.68 5.97 -11.76
CA ARG A 212 -8.72 6.84 -11.21
C ARG A 212 -10.03 6.72 -11.98
N ALA A 213 -9.95 6.76 -13.32
CA ALA A 213 -11.11 6.58 -14.20
C ALA A 213 -11.83 5.25 -13.95
N ARG A 214 -11.07 4.15 -13.88
CA ARG A 214 -11.63 2.82 -13.63
C ARG A 214 -12.29 2.71 -12.25
N ASN A 215 -11.66 3.29 -11.23
CA ASN A 215 -12.22 3.30 -9.87
C ASN A 215 -13.51 4.12 -9.79
N LEU A 216 -13.57 5.27 -10.47
CA LEU A 216 -14.81 6.04 -10.61
C LEU A 216 -15.89 5.24 -11.34
N PHE A 217 -15.54 4.51 -12.41
CA PHE A 217 -16.49 3.63 -13.11
C PHE A 217 -17.08 2.56 -12.19
N ARG A 218 -16.24 1.91 -11.37
CA ARG A 218 -16.73 0.92 -10.37
C ARG A 218 -17.70 1.50 -9.37
N ARG A 219 -17.63 2.81 -9.11
CA ARG A 219 -18.48 3.46 -8.11
C ARG A 219 -19.77 4.02 -8.71
N LEU A 220 -19.70 4.55 -9.93
CA LEU A 220 -20.80 5.24 -10.63
C LEU A 220 -21.71 4.31 -11.44
N PHE A 221 -21.23 3.12 -11.78
CA PHE A 221 -21.97 2.15 -12.56
C PHE A 221 -22.16 0.86 -11.76
N THR A 222 -23.31 0.23 -11.97
CA THR A 222 -23.59 -1.08 -11.39
C THR A 222 -22.73 -2.16 -12.06
N LEU A 223 -22.54 -3.28 -11.37
CA LEU A 223 -21.79 -4.42 -11.93
C LEU A 223 -22.44 -4.93 -13.23
N ASP A 224 -23.76 -4.90 -13.32
CA ASP A 224 -24.50 -5.31 -14.50
C ASP A 224 -24.27 -4.35 -15.67
N GLU A 225 -24.32 -3.03 -15.43
CA GLU A 225 -23.97 -2.02 -16.43
C GLU A 225 -22.55 -2.24 -16.97
N LEU A 226 -21.58 -2.45 -16.07
CA LEU A 226 -20.18 -2.67 -16.42
C LEU A 226 -19.94 -3.94 -17.25
N ARG A 227 -20.79 -4.96 -17.10
CA ARG A 227 -20.68 -6.25 -17.81
C ARG A 227 -21.46 -6.30 -19.11
N THR A 228 -22.53 -5.53 -19.23
CA THR A 228 -23.47 -5.60 -20.36
C THR A 228 -23.34 -4.45 -21.33
N HIS A 229 -22.64 -3.37 -20.97
CA HIS A 229 -22.48 -2.19 -21.81
C HIS A 229 -21.08 -2.09 -22.41
N SER A 230 -20.98 -1.34 -23.50
CA SER A 230 -19.72 -0.89 -24.08
C SER A 230 -19.57 0.62 -23.94
N LEU A 231 -18.34 1.13 -24.05
CA LEU A 231 -18.09 2.56 -23.88
C LEU A 231 -18.82 3.45 -24.90
N LEU A 232 -19.03 2.97 -26.13
CA LEU A 232 -19.56 3.77 -27.24
C LEU A 232 -20.81 3.17 -27.91
N GLY A 233 -21.22 1.96 -27.55
CA GLY A 233 -22.33 1.27 -28.23
C GLY A 233 -22.02 0.80 -29.66
N LYS A 234 -20.76 0.87 -30.09
CA LYS A 234 -20.37 0.62 -31.48
C LYS A 234 -19.98 -0.83 -31.72
N ARG A 235 -20.32 -1.32 -32.92
CA ARG A 235 -19.93 -2.65 -33.41
C ARG A 235 -18.41 -2.74 -33.55
N CYS A 236 -17.84 -3.87 -33.14
CA CYS A 236 -16.41 -4.12 -33.28
C CYS A 236 -16.08 -4.49 -34.74
N ASN A 237 -15.10 -3.83 -35.34
CA ASN A 237 -14.69 -4.12 -36.72
C ASN A 237 -14.13 -5.55 -36.90
N ALA A 238 -13.49 -6.10 -35.86
CA ALA A 238 -12.96 -7.47 -35.88
C ALA A 238 -14.05 -8.53 -35.70
N ASN A 239 -15.07 -8.24 -34.89
CA ASN A 239 -16.19 -9.14 -34.63
C ASN A 239 -17.45 -8.57 -35.26
N ARG A 240 -17.45 -8.45 -36.59
CA ARG A 240 -18.63 -7.91 -37.29
C ARG A 240 -19.84 -8.74 -36.90
N ASN A 241 -19.84 -10.05 -36.94
CA ASN A 241 -21.08 -10.81 -36.74
C ASN A 241 -21.68 -10.78 -35.32
N ALA A 242 -20.97 -10.21 -34.33
CA ALA A 242 -21.49 -10.08 -32.97
C ALA A 242 -22.49 -8.91 -32.84
N ILE A 243 -23.50 -9.10 -31.99
CA ILE A 243 -24.46 -8.06 -31.63
C ILE A 243 -23.71 -6.97 -30.83
N PRO A 244 -23.81 -5.69 -31.22
CA PRO A 244 -23.19 -4.61 -30.45
C PRO A 244 -23.87 -4.45 -29.09
N LEU A 245 -23.06 -4.32 -28.04
CA LEU A 245 -23.54 -4.01 -26.70
C LEU A 245 -24.05 -2.56 -26.64
N PRO A 246 -25.05 -2.24 -25.80
CA PRO A 246 -25.51 -0.87 -25.59
C PRO A 246 -24.40 0.06 -25.12
N ALA A 247 -24.53 1.36 -25.38
CA ALA A 247 -23.60 2.36 -24.88
C ALA A 247 -23.83 2.61 -23.39
N ILE A 248 -22.77 2.63 -22.60
CA ILE A 248 -22.82 3.09 -21.21
C ILE A 248 -23.25 4.56 -21.17
N ASP A 249 -23.89 4.98 -20.08
CA ASP A 249 -24.43 6.35 -19.96
C ASP A 249 -23.35 7.41 -20.32
N PRO A 250 -23.55 8.13 -21.44
CA PRO A 250 -22.56 9.04 -21.96
C PRO A 250 -22.35 10.24 -21.05
N ASN A 251 -23.38 10.66 -20.29
CA ASN A 251 -23.29 11.80 -19.39
C ASN A 251 -22.38 11.45 -18.20
N ARG A 252 -22.61 10.32 -17.55
CA ARG A 252 -21.73 9.79 -16.48
C ARG A 252 -20.31 9.56 -16.99
N CYS A 253 -20.15 8.98 -18.18
CA CYS A 253 -18.83 8.77 -18.79
C CYS A 253 -18.09 10.10 -19.05
N ASN A 254 -18.76 11.09 -19.62
CA ASN A 254 -18.17 12.39 -19.91
C ASN A 254 -17.80 13.15 -18.63
N ALA A 255 -18.61 13.04 -17.57
CA ALA A 255 -18.30 13.62 -16.27
C ALA A 255 -16.99 13.05 -15.69
N VAL A 256 -16.81 11.72 -15.75
CA VAL A 256 -15.57 11.06 -15.31
C VAL A 256 -14.35 11.56 -16.11
N ILE A 257 -14.47 11.62 -17.44
CA ILE A 257 -13.37 12.09 -18.29
C ILE A 257 -13.06 13.56 -18.00
N GLY A 258 -14.08 14.41 -17.90
CA GLY A 258 -13.93 15.84 -17.59
C GLY A 258 -13.24 16.06 -16.24
N TYR A 259 -13.69 15.34 -15.20
CA TYR A 259 -13.09 15.41 -13.87
C TYR A 259 -11.58 15.10 -13.89
N ILE A 260 -11.17 14.05 -14.62
CA ILE A 260 -9.77 13.66 -14.68
C ILE A 260 -8.93 14.66 -15.48
N LEU A 261 -9.48 15.20 -16.58
CA LEU A 261 -8.80 16.27 -17.34
C LEU A 261 -8.60 17.52 -16.48
N LYS A 262 -9.59 17.85 -15.63
CA LYS A 262 -9.54 18.99 -14.70
C LYS A 262 -8.48 18.77 -13.62
N GLU A 263 -8.45 17.58 -13.03
CA GLU A 263 -7.43 17.18 -12.06
C GLU A 263 -6.00 17.21 -12.63
N GLU A 264 -5.83 16.83 -13.90
CA GLU A 264 -4.53 16.86 -14.59
C GLU A 264 -4.15 18.25 -15.14
N GLY A 265 -4.97 19.27 -14.86
CA GLY A 265 -4.73 20.66 -15.28
C GLY A 265 -4.79 20.87 -16.79
N VAL A 266 -5.49 20.00 -17.53
CA VAL A 266 -5.63 20.06 -18.99
C VAL A 266 -7.09 20.17 -19.44
N ASP A 267 -7.95 20.61 -18.54
CA ASP A 267 -9.33 20.95 -18.87
C ASP A 267 -9.43 22.33 -19.53
N GLY A 268 -10.49 22.54 -20.31
CA GLY A 268 -10.74 23.83 -20.95
C GLY A 268 -9.78 24.18 -22.10
N LEU A 269 -9.69 25.47 -22.38
CA LEU A 269 -8.80 26.06 -23.39
C LEU A 269 -7.43 26.38 -22.76
N PRO A 270 -6.34 26.38 -23.56
CA PRO A 270 -5.06 26.88 -23.06
C PRO A 270 -5.24 28.34 -22.56
N ALA A 271 -4.53 28.69 -21.49
CA ALA A 271 -4.46 30.08 -21.02
C ALA A 271 -4.07 31.03 -22.16
N ASN A 272 -4.70 32.21 -22.19
CA ASN A 272 -4.52 33.19 -23.26
C ASN A 272 -3.08 33.70 -23.39
N ASP A 273 -2.30 33.60 -22.31
CA ASP A 273 -0.92 34.12 -22.24
C ASP A 273 0.13 33.08 -22.68
N LEU A 274 -0.29 31.88 -23.09
CA LEU A 274 0.63 30.84 -23.58
C LEU A 274 1.13 31.15 -24.98
N SER A 275 2.41 30.89 -25.22
CA SER A 275 2.98 30.86 -26.56
C SER A 275 2.23 29.87 -27.45
N SER A 276 2.19 30.14 -28.77
CA SER A 276 1.58 29.24 -29.77
C SER A 276 2.12 27.80 -29.68
N ALA A 277 3.41 27.65 -29.35
CA ALA A 277 4.04 26.34 -29.15
C ALA A 277 3.47 25.61 -27.92
N ASP A 278 3.33 26.32 -26.80
CA ASP A 278 2.83 25.75 -25.55
C ASP A 278 1.33 25.46 -25.62
N ALA A 279 0.56 26.31 -26.30
CA ALA A 279 -0.85 26.04 -26.59
C ALA A 279 -1.04 24.75 -27.43
N LYS A 280 -0.17 24.53 -28.44
CA LYS A 280 -0.15 23.27 -29.21
C LYS A 280 0.23 22.08 -28.34
N LEU A 281 1.22 22.22 -27.46
CA LEU A 281 1.64 21.17 -26.54
C LEU A 281 0.52 20.81 -25.55
N PHE A 282 -0.17 21.80 -25.01
CA PHE A 282 -1.34 21.64 -24.14
C PHE A 282 -2.45 20.85 -24.83
N LEU A 283 -2.86 21.26 -26.04
CA LEU A 283 -3.88 20.56 -26.82
C LEU A 283 -3.46 19.12 -27.15
N LYS A 284 -2.17 18.91 -27.44
CA LYS A 284 -1.62 17.57 -27.66
C LYS A 284 -1.71 16.74 -26.38
N LYS A 285 -1.29 17.26 -25.24
CA LYS A 285 -1.37 16.59 -23.92
C LYS A 285 -2.82 16.22 -23.59
N LYS A 286 -3.76 17.17 -23.73
CA LYS A 286 -5.21 16.95 -23.54
C LYS A 286 -5.74 15.81 -24.42
N ARG A 287 -5.42 15.83 -25.72
CA ARG A 287 -5.85 14.78 -26.67
C ARG A 287 -5.25 13.42 -26.34
N THR A 288 -3.97 13.36 -26.00
CA THR A 288 -3.28 12.11 -25.64
C THR A 288 -3.89 11.51 -24.37
N LEU A 289 -4.02 12.32 -23.32
CA LEU A 289 -4.61 11.87 -22.05
C LEU A 289 -6.05 11.40 -22.23
N LYS A 290 -6.89 12.15 -22.96
CA LYS A 290 -8.26 11.73 -23.26
C LYS A 290 -8.30 10.38 -23.98
N ARG A 291 -7.42 10.15 -24.96
CA ARG A 291 -7.32 8.86 -25.67
C ARG A 291 -6.88 7.72 -24.76
N GLU A 292 -5.90 7.95 -23.89
CA GLU A 292 -5.42 6.96 -22.93
C GLU A 292 -6.51 6.56 -21.94
N ILE A 293 -7.23 7.53 -21.38
CA ILE A 293 -8.37 7.29 -20.49
C ILE A 293 -9.46 6.51 -21.23
N THR A 294 -9.86 6.97 -22.42
CA THR A 294 -10.92 6.32 -23.22
C THR A 294 -10.56 4.87 -23.55
N LYS A 295 -9.32 4.63 -23.98
CA LYS A 295 -8.82 3.27 -24.27
C LYS A 295 -8.85 2.42 -23.01
N SER A 296 -8.32 2.95 -21.90
CA SER A 296 -8.27 2.25 -20.62
C SER A 296 -9.65 1.86 -20.10
N LEU A 297 -10.67 2.73 -20.26
CA LEU A 297 -12.06 2.46 -19.89
C LEU A 297 -12.71 1.43 -20.82
N SER A 298 -12.46 1.50 -22.12
CA SER A 298 -12.91 0.47 -23.07
C SER A 298 -12.34 -0.90 -22.74
N ASP A 299 -11.04 -0.97 -22.44
CA ASP A 299 -10.37 -2.22 -22.06
C ASP A 299 -10.92 -2.74 -20.72
N PHE A 300 -11.17 -1.84 -19.77
CA PHE A 300 -11.78 -2.18 -18.48
C PHE A 300 -13.17 -2.81 -18.63
N LEU A 301 -14.07 -2.23 -19.43
CA LEU A 301 -15.39 -2.81 -19.67
C LEU A 301 -15.29 -4.20 -20.33
N ARG A 302 -14.35 -4.38 -21.27
CA ARG A 302 -14.08 -5.69 -21.87
C ARG A 302 -13.57 -6.70 -20.84
N GLU A 303 -12.71 -6.28 -19.91
CA GLU A 303 -12.26 -7.14 -18.81
C GLU A 303 -13.45 -7.54 -17.92
N GLU A 304 -14.32 -6.60 -17.55
CA GLU A 304 -15.51 -6.88 -16.73
C GLU A 304 -16.48 -7.85 -17.43
N THR A 305 -16.73 -7.68 -18.73
CA THR A 305 -17.59 -8.60 -19.52
C THR A 305 -17.09 -10.05 -19.55
N ARG A 306 -15.78 -10.26 -19.38
CA ARG A 306 -15.13 -11.59 -19.43
C ARG A 306 -15.05 -12.29 -18.08
N LYS A 307 -15.36 -11.60 -16.99
CA LYS A 307 -15.27 -12.21 -15.66
C LYS A 307 -16.38 -13.25 -15.48
N PRO A 308 -16.08 -14.41 -14.87
CA PRO A 308 -17.11 -15.38 -14.54
C PRO A 308 -18.13 -14.75 -13.59
N ILE A 309 -19.40 -15.10 -13.80
CA ILE A 309 -20.47 -14.81 -12.83
C ILE A 309 -20.24 -15.79 -11.68
N VAL A 310 -19.82 -15.26 -10.53
CA VAL A 310 -19.65 -15.99 -9.27
C VAL A 310 -20.88 -15.74 -8.42
#